data_AF-A0A3D8KYE1-F1
#
_entry.id   AF-A0A3D8KYE1-F1
#
_cell.length_a   1.000
_cell.length_b   1.000
_cell.length_c   1.000
_cell.angle_alpha   90.00
_cell.angle_beta   90.00
_cell.angle_gamma   90.00
#
_symmetry.space_group_name_H-M   'P 1'
#
loop_
_entity.id
_entity.type
_entity.pdbx_description
1 polymer ?
#
loop_
_entity_poly.entity_id
_entity_poly.type
_entity_poly.pdbx_seq_one_letter_code
_entity_poly.pdbx_strand_id
1 'polypeptide(L)'
;WRGLTPNRPVSLWICCFVGIWLTMAPIIFWSPTAVAYLNDTLVGALIIGLTILIPGMPNMIMYMKMGPDTPPGWSYNPSSWPQRWIMMVLGFIGWLVSRYLTAFQLGYIDSAWDPFFGQQSEQVLNSAMSHSLPISDAGLGAIAYTFEFLMGWMGAPTRWRTMPWMVAVFGILVIPLGLVHIFLVISQPVIVGAWCTLCILAAAIMIPMIPLEV
;
A
#
# COMPACT_ATOMS: atom_id res chain seq x y z
N TRP A 1 32.99 3.76 -0.85
CA TRP A 1 33.54 2.63 -0.08
C TRP A 1 32.49 1.59 0.30
N ARG A 2 31.40 1.94 1.02
CA ARG A 2 30.35 0.97 1.42
C ARG A 2 29.54 0.34 0.28
N GLY A 3 29.34 1.04 -0.85
CA GLY A 3 28.68 0.48 -2.04
C GLY A 3 29.62 -0.23 -3.02
N LEU A 4 30.93 -0.23 -2.78
CA LEU A 4 31.95 -0.80 -3.68
C LEU A 4 32.48 -2.17 -3.18
N THR A 5 32.11 -2.57 -1.96
CA THR A 5 32.43 -3.90 -1.43
C THR A 5 31.32 -4.89 -1.80
N PRO A 6 31.62 -6.01 -2.49
CA PRO A 6 30.64 -7.04 -2.81
C PRO A 6 29.87 -7.51 -1.56
N ASN A 7 28.60 -7.87 -1.73
CA ASN A 7 27.76 -8.50 -0.70
C ASN A 7 27.49 -7.66 0.57
N ARG A 8 27.64 -6.33 0.50
CA ARG A 8 27.28 -5.39 1.60
C ARG A 8 26.24 -4.36 1.13
N PRO A 9 24.96 -4.74 1.00
CA PRO A 9 23.92 -3.84 0.49
C PRO A 9 23.40 -2.83 1.51
N VAL A 10 24.24 -2.43 2.48
CA VAL A 10 23.85 -1.53 3.58
C VAL A 10 23.37 -0.17 3.03
N SER A 11 24.01 0.34 1.97
CA SER A 11 23.59 1.59 1.33
C SER A 11 22.21 1.48 0.68
N LEU A 12 21.89 0.34 0.04
CA LEU A 12 20.60 0.14 -0.61
C LEU A 12 19.47 0.06 0.43
N TRP A 13 19.70 -0.67 1.52
CA TRP A 13 18.74 -0.74 2.63
C TRP A 13 18.54 0.60 3.31
N ILE A 14 19.61 1.37 3.58
CA ILE A 14 19.49 2.73 4.13
C ILE A 14 18.64 3.61 3.21
N CYS A 15 18.91 3.61 1.91
CA CYS A 15 18.12 4.38 0.96
C CYS A 15 16.65 3.94 0.96
N CYS A 16 16.37 2.64 1.00
CA CYS A 16 14.99 2.14 1.10
C CYS A 16 14.30 2.63 2.39
N PHE A 17 14.96 2.57 3.55
CA PHE A 17 14.40 3.10 4.79
C PHE A 17 14.16 4.61 4.73
N VAL A 18 15.03 5.37 4.06
CA VAL A 18 14.80 6.79 3.79
C VAL A 18 13.56 6.98 2.90
N GLY A 19 13.39 6.15 1.87
CA GLY A 19 12.21 6.18 1.01
C GLY A 19 10.91 5.88 1.76
N ILE A 20 10.92 4.83 2.60
CA ILE A 20 9.80 4.47 3.50
C ILE A 20 9.47 5.64 4.42
N TRP A 21 10.50 6.23 5.04
CA TRP A 21 10.35 7.38 5.93
C TRP A 21 9.73 8.58 5.20
N LEU A 22 10.20 8.93 4.01
CA LEU A 22 9.64 10.04 3.22
C LEU A 22 8.18 9.79 2.83
N THR A 23 7.78 8.55 2.55
CA THR A 23 6.38 8.22 2.28
C THR A 23 5.50 8.36 3.53
N MET A 24 6.00 8.00 4.72
CA MET A 24 5.22 8.02 5.96
C MET A 24 5.20 9.38 6.68
N ALA A 25 6.32 10.12 6.65
CA ALA A 25 6.50 11.37 7.37
C ALA A 25 5.39 12.42 7.14
N PRO A 26 4.95 12.72 5.92
CA PRO A 26 3.95 13.76 5.72
C PRO A 26 2.56 13.37 6.24
N ILE A 27 2.31 12.07 6.46
CA ILE A 27 1.03 11.58 7.01
C ILE A 27 1.11 11.49 8.54
N ILE A 28 2.24 11.01 9.10
CA ILE A 28 2.47 10.96 10.55
C ILE A 28 2.47 12.36 11.16
N PHE A 29 3.13 13.32 10.51
CA PHE A 29 3.30 14.68 11.02
C PHE A 29 2.27 15.67 10.50
N TRP A 30 1.24 15.21 9.77
CA TRP A 30 0.19 16.07 9.20
C TRP A 30 0.79 17.22 8.40
N SER A 31 1.34 16.90 7.23
CA SER A 31 2.03 17.86 6.37
C SER A 31 1.19 19.14 6.19
N PRO A 32 1.76 20.34 6.40
CA PRO A 32 0.99 21.58 6.33
C PRO A 32 0.65 21.99 4.90
N THR A 33 1.29 21.40 3.89
CA THR A 33 1.09 21.78 2.48
C THR A 33 0.93 20.58 1.57
N ALA A 34 0.06 20.70 0.56
CA ALA A 34 -0.15 19.67 -0.46
C ALA A 34 1.12 19.39 -1.27
N VAL A 35 1.96 20.40 -1.49
CA VAL A 35 3.21 20.28 -2.24
C VAL A 35 4.22 19.42 -1.48
N ALA A 36 4.38 19.64 -0.18
CA ALA A 36 5.27 18.81 0.64
C ALA A 36 4.80 17.35 0.67
N TYR A 37 3.49 17.13 0.88
CA TYR A 37 2.91 15.78 0.81
C TYR A 37 3.17 15.10 -0.54
N LEU A 38 2.96 15.82 -1.65
CA LEU A 38 3.16 15.27 -2.98
C LEU A 38 4.63 14.96 -3.26
N ASN A 39 5.52 15.88 -2.93
CA ASN A 39 6.95 15.72 -3.14
C ASN A 39 7.51 14.56 -2.31
N ASP A 40 7.20 14.50 -1.02
CA ASP A 40 7.77 13.51 -0.12
C ASP A 40 7.30 12.09 -0.48
N THR A 41 6.01 11.92 -0.79
CA THR A 41 5.48 10.61 -1.21
C THR A 41 6.02 10.16 -2.57
N LEU A 42 6.18 11.08 -3.52
CA LEU A 42 6.74 10.79 -4.85
C LEU A 42 8.23 10.45 -4.76
N VAL A 43 9.02 11.28 -4.07
CA VAL A 43 10.45 11.05 -3.87
C VAL A 43 10.68 9.77 -3.08
N GLY A 44 9.86 9.50 -2.06
CA GLY A 44 9.90 8.24 -1.31
C GLY A 44 9.71 7.02 -2.21
N ALA A 45 8.66 7.03 -3.03
CA ALA A 45 8.39 5.94 -3.98
C ALA A 45 9.51 5.78 -5.03
N LEU A 46 10.06 6.89 -5.54
CA LEU A 46 11.18 6.87 -6.49
C LEU A 46 12.45 6.30 -5.86
N ILE A 47 12.77 6.67 -4.61
CA ILE A 47 13.93 6.15 -3.90
C ILE A 47 13.79 4.63 -3.71
N ILE A 48 12.62 4.14 -3.28
CA ILE A 48 12.37 2.70 -3.13
C ILE A 48 12.51 1.99 -4.49
N GLY A 49 11.90 2.57 -5.54
CA GLY A 49 11.95 2.05 -6.90
C GLY A 49 13.38 1.93 -7.45
N LEU A 50 14.16 3.02 -7.37
CA LEU A 50 15.51 3.08 -7.93
C LEU A 50 16.53 2.27 -7.14
N THR A 51 16.28 1.98 -5.85
CA THR A 51 17.27 1.33 -4.97
C THR A 51 17.05 -0.16 -4.79
N ILE A 52 15.79 -0.61 -4.74
CA ILE A 52 15.46 -2.03 -4.51
C ILE A 52 14.70 -2.64 -5.69
N LEU A 53 13.75 -1.90 -6.27
CA LEU A 53 12.87 -2.47 -7.28
C LEU A 53 13.59 -2.75 -8.59
N ILE A 54 14.27 -1.73 -9.14
CA ILE A 54 14.95 -1.81 -10.45
C ILE A 54 16.23 -2.64 -10.39
N PRO A 55 17.13 -2.47 -9.40
CA PRO A 55 18.34 -3.29 -9.30
C PRO A 55 18.04 -4.75 -8.94
N GLY A 56 16.82 -5.02 -8.47
CA GLY A 56 16.46 -6.27 -7.82
C GLY A 56 16.92 -6.28 -6.36
N MET A 57 16.24 -7.11 -5.56
CA MET A 57 16.53 -7.16 -4.14
C MET A 57 17.99 -7.56 -3.88
N PRO A 58 18.65 -6.94 -2.89
CA PRO A 58 20.00 -7.34 -2.57
C PRO A 58 20.07 -8.77 -2.07
N ASN A 59 21.17 -9.47 -2.36
CA ASN A 59 21.44 -10.84 -1.90
C ASN A 59 20.50 -11.93 -2.44
N MET A 60 19.69 -11.62 -3.46
CA MET A 60 18.73 -12.56 -4.05
C MET A 60 19.33 -13.89 -4.53
N ILE A 61 20.52 -13.83 -5.11
CA ILE A 61 21.20 -15.01 -5.66
C ILE A 61 21.56 -16.01 -4.54
N MET A 62 21.82 -15.54 -3.31
CA MET A 62 22.14 -16.44 -2.18
C MET A 62 20.95 -17.29 -1.71
N TYR A 63 19.73 -16.88 -2.03
CA TYR A 63 18.49 -17.57 -1.65
C TYR A 63 17.79 -18.26 -2.83
N MET A 64 18.39 -18.21 -4.04
CA MET A 64 17.85 -18.92 -5.20
C MET A 64 17.94 -20.42 -4.99
N LYS A 65 16.80 -21.05 -4.78
CA LYS A 65 16.64 -22.51 -4.89
C LYS A 65 16.21 -22.84 -6.32
N MET A 66 16.43 -24.06 -6.80
CA MET A 66 15.78 -24.61 -8.02
C MET A 66 14.60 -25.50 -7.64
N GLY A 67 13.52 -25.53 -8.43
CA GLY A 67 12.28 -26.23 -8.06
C GLY A 67 11.08 -25.86 -8.93
N PRO A 68 9.91 -26.50 -8.71
CA PRO A 68 8.70 -26.25 -9.48
C PRO A 68 8.18 -24.82 -9.28
N ASP A 69 7.47 -24.32 -10.29
CA ASP A 69 6.91 -22.97 -10.27
C ASP A 69 5.70 -22.85 -9.33
N THR A 70 4.95 -23.95 -9.15
CA THR A 70 3.77 -24.00 -8.29
C THR A 70 4.12 -24.47 -6.87
N PRO A 71 3.58 -23.81 -5.83
CA PRO A 71 3.76 -24.27 -4.45
C PRO A 71 3.02 -25.60 -4.21
N PRO A 72 3.55 -26.50 -3.36
CA PRO A 72 2.90 -27.76 -3.05
C PRO A 72 1.48 -27.55 -2.49
N GLY A 73 0.49 -28.26 -3.04
CA GLY A 73 -0.91 -28.18 -2.61
C GLY A 73 -1.75 -27.11 -3.32
N TRP A 74 -1.16 -26.32 -4.22
CA TRP A 74 -1.88 -25.30 -4.99
C TRP A 74 -2.08 -25.74 -6.44
N SER A 75 -3.26 -25.44 -7.00
CA SER A 75 -3.56 -25.66 -8.42
C SER A 75 -3.02 -24.56 -9.33
N TYR A 76 -2.60 -23.41 -8.76
CA TYR A 76 -2.08 -22.25 -9.48
C TYR A 76 -0.92 -21.59 -8.72
N ASN A 77 -0.19 -20.69 -9.38
CA ASN A 77 0.86 -19.89 -8.74
C ASN A 77 0.31 -18.47 -8.42
N PRO A 78 0.11 -18.08 -7.16
CA PRO A 78 -0.36 -16.74 -6.81
C PRO A 78 0.65 -15.64 -7.22
N SER A 79 1.93 -16.00 -7.36
CA SER A 79 2.97 -15.10 -7.84
C SER A 79 3.10 -15.06 -9.37
N SER A 80 2.27 -15.78 -10.14
CA SER A 80 2.33 -15.68 -11.59
C SER A 80 1.83 -14.32 -12.10
N TRP A 81 2.29 -13.97 -13.29
CA TRP A 81 2.01 -12.67 -13.90
C TRP A 81 0.52 -12.32 -14.00
N PRO A 82 -0.40 -13.25 -14.39
CA PRO A 82 -1.84 -12.98 -14.50
C PRO A 82 -2.49 -12.48 -13.21
N GLN A 83 -2.11 -13.00 -12.05
CA GLN A 83 -2.64 -12.59 -10.75
C GLN A 83 -2.00 -11.27 -10.32
N ARG A 84 -0.69 -11.14 -10.54
CA ARG A 84 0.08 -9.97 -10.15
C ARG A 84 -0.39 -8.69 -10.84
N TRP A 85 -0.61 -8.70 -12.16
CA TRP A 85 -1.04 -7.48 -12.85
C TRP A 85 -2.39 -6.98 -12.34
N ILE A 86 -3.31 -7.89 -11.98
CA ILE A 86 -4.60 -7.55 -11.38
C ILE A 86 -4.38 -6.83 -10.05
N MET A 87 -3.57 -7.40 -9.17
CA MET A 87 -3.24 -6.76 -7.89
C MET A 87 -2.60 -5.39 -8.08
N MET A 88 -1.74 -5.20 -9.08
CA MET A 88 -1.08 -3.92 -9.30
C MET A 88 -2.00 -2.85 -9.86
N VAL A 89 -2.94 -3.24 -10.73
CA VAL A 89 -3.98 -2.33 -11.19
C VAL A 89 -4.91 -1.95 -10.04
N LEU A 90 -5.36 -2.92 -9.24
CA LEU A 90 -6.20 -2.67 -8.08
C LEU A 90 -5.49 -1.80 -7.04
N GLY A 91 -4.25 -2.12 -6.69
CA GLY A 91 -3.43 -1.33 -5.76
C GLY A 91 -3.17 0.09 -6.27
N PHE A 92 -3.00 0.28 -7.58
CA PHE A 92 -2.89 1.62 -8.16
C PHE A 92 -4.20 2.41 -8.07
N ILE A 93 -5.35 1.79 -8.34
CA ILE A 93 -6.65 2.46 -8.19
C ILE A 93 -6.92 2.77 -6.72
N GLY A 94 -6.66 1.82 -5.82
CA GLY A 94 -6.78 2.01 -4.38
C GLY A 94 -5.89 3.14 -3.88
N TRP A 95 -4.65 3.21 -4.39
CA TRP A 95 -3.73 4.32 -4.13
C TRP A 95 -4.30 5.67 -4.55
N LEU A 96 -4.90 5.78 -5.74
CA LEU A 96 -5.54 7.03 -6.20
C LEU A 96 -6.69 7.45 -5.28
N VAL A 97 -7.56 6.51 -4.92
CA VAL A 97 -8.71 6.75 -4.05
C VAL A 97 -8.25 7.18 -2.65
N SER A 98 -7.35 6.41 -2.03
CA SER A 98 -6.82 6.73 -0.70
C SER A 98 -6.08 8.06 -0.70
N ARG A 99 -5.31 8.38 -1.75
CA ARG A 99 -4.60 9.66 -1.84
C ARG A 99 -5.57 10.84 -1.93
N TYR A 100 -6.65 10.71 -2.69
CA TYR A 100 -7.70 11.71 -2.77
C TYR A 100 -8.36 11.94 -1.40
N LEU A 101 -8.75 10.85 -0.72
CA LEU A 101 -9.35 10.91 0.62
C LEU A 101 -8.38 11.47 1.66
N THR A 102 -7.08 11.16 1.55
CA THR A 102 -6.03 11.73 2.40
C THR A 102 -5.92 13.23 2.20
N ALA A 103 -6.00 13.72 0.96
CA ALA A 103 -5.93 15.14 0.68
C ALA A 103 -7.11 15.90 1.30
N PHE A 104 -8.30 15.30 1.34
CA PHE A 104 -9.44 15.84 2.09
C PHE A 104 -9.17 15.84 3.60
N GLN A 105 -8.74 14.71 4.18
CA GLN A 105 -8.50 14.61 5.63
C GLN A 105 -7.35 15.50 6.14
N LEU A 106 -6.32 15.73 5.32
CA LEU A 106 -5.23 16.68 5.62
C LEU A 106 -5.65 18.14 5.40
N GLY A 107 -6.87 18.41 4.91
CA GLY A 107 -7.39 19.76 4.70
C GLY A 107 -6.84 20.47 3.46
N TYR A 108 -6.30 19.73 2.48
CA TYR A 108 -5.89 20.32 1.20
C TYR A 108 -7.05 20.54 0.24
N ILE A 109 -8.17 19.84 0.47
CA ILE A 109 -9.39 19.91 -0.31
C ILE A 109 -10.55 20.09 0.68
N ASP A 110 -11.38 21.10 0.45
CA ASP A 110 -12.47 21.46 1.37
C ASP A 110 -13.73 20.59 1.22
N SER A 111 -13.91 19.93 0.07
CA SER A 111 -15.08 19.09 -0.21
C SER A 111 -14.71 17.76 -0.86
N ALA A 112 -15.42 16.71 -0.46
CA ALA A 112 -15.24 15.38 -1.01
C ALA A 112 -16.22 15.15 -2.16
N TRP A 113 -15.68 14.83 -3.34
CA TRP A 113 -16.48 14.46 -4.49
C TRP A 113 -17.14 13.10 -4.24
N ASP A 114 -18.47 13.09 -4.23
CA ASP A 114 -19.26 11.88 -4.07
C ASP A 114 -20.42 11.85 -5.08
N PRO A 115 -20.45 10.88 -6.02
CA PRO A 115 -21.48 10.79 -7.04
C PRO A 115 -22.83 10.20 -6.56
N PHE A 116 -22.88 9.51 -5.42
CA PHE A 116 -24.10 8.81 -4.96
C PHE A 116 -24.65 9.37 -3.63
N PHE A 117 -23.79 9.69 -2.67
CA PHE A 117 -24.17 10.07 -1.31
C PHE A 117 -23.91 11.55 -0.98
N GLY A 118 -23.28 12.30 -1.88
CA GLY A 118 -23.06 13.74 -1.74
C GLY A 118 -22.36 14.11 -0.42
N GLN A 119 -22.96 15.03 0.35
CA GLN A 119 -22.41 15.54 1.62
C GLN A 119 -22.29 14.48 2.73
N GLN A 120 -22.93 13.31 2.60
CA GLN A 120 -22.78 12.24 3.58
C GLN A 120 -21.35 11.70 3.63
N SER A 121 -20.61 11.75 2.52
CA SER A 121 -19.18 11.38 2.48
C SER A 121 -18.35 12.20 3.46
N GLU A 122 -18.60 13.50 3.52
CA GLU A 122 -17.88 14.41 4.42
C GLU A 122 -18.21 14.13 5.89
N GLN A 123 -19.43 13.66 6.19
CA GLN A 123 -19.82 13.24 7.55
C GLN A 123 -19.06 11.97 7.98
N VAL A 124 -18.85 11.04 7.05
CA VAL A 124 -18.03 9.83 7.31
C VAL A 124 -16.56 10.21 7.52
N LEU A 125 -16.01 11.03 6.63
CA LEU A 125 -14.59 11.42 6.66
C LEU A 125 -14.23 12.32 7.84
N ASN A 126 -15.17 13.12 8.35
CA ASN A 126 -15.00 13.95 9.56
C ASN A 126 -15.60 13.29 10.82
N SER A 127 -15.92 12.00 10.77
CA SER A 127 -16.50 11.29 11.92
C SER A 127 -15.48 11.11 13.04
N ALA A 128 -15.97 10.98 14.28
CA ALA A 128 -15.13 10.62 15.43
C ALA A 128 -14.40 9.27 15.23
N MET A 129 -14.92 8.39 14.37
CA MET A 129 -14.25 7.15 14.00
C MET A 129 -13.04 7.39 13.11
N SER A 130 -13.16 8.24 12.08
CA SER A 130 -12.02 8.61 11.24
C SER A 130 -10.93 9.33 12.05
N HIS A 131 -11.33 10.15 13.02
CA HIS A 131 -10.40 10.81 13.96
C HIS A 131 -10.01 9.97 15.19
N SER A 132 -10.33 8.68 15.22
CA SER A 132 -10.02 7.82 16.38
C SER A 132 -8.53 7.52 16.51
N LEU A 133 -7.78 7.60 15.41
CA LEU A 133 -6.33 7.47 15.37
C LEU A 133 -5.67 8.84 15.18
N PRO A 134 -4.45 9.05 15.71
CA PRO A 134 -3.71 10.30 15.52
C PRO A 134 -3.22 10.50 14.07
N ILE A 135 -3.53 9.55 13.18
CA ILE A 135 -3.12 9.53 11.78
C ILE A 135 -4.38 9.34 10.94
N SER A 136 -4.47 10.07 9.82
CA SER A 136 -5.51 9.91 8.81
C SER A 136 -5.64 8.44 8.37
N ASP A 137 -6.83 7.85 8.49
CA ASP A 137 -7.13 6.49 8.06
C ASP A 137 -6.99 6.33 6.54
N ALA A 138 -7.41 7.35 5.78
CA ALA A 138 -7.15 7.39 4.35
C ALA A 138 -5.65 7.45 4.03
N GLY A 139 -4.87 8.16 4.84
CA GLY A 139 -3.42 8.25 4.74
C GLY A 139 -2.72 6.93 5.01
N LEU A 140 -3.17 6.18 6.02
CA LEU A 140 -2.68 4.81 6.26
C LEU A 140 -2.97 3.91 5.05
N GLY A 141 -4.16 4.03 4.46
CA GLY A 141 -4.48 3.38 3.18
C GLY A 141 -3.51 3.79 2.07
N ALA A 142 -3.25 5.09 1.90
CA ALA A 142 -2.34 5.59 0.85
C ALA A 142 -0.91 5.04 0.99
N ILE A 143 -0.40 4.93 2.23
CA ILE A 143 0.90 4.31 2.52
C ILE A 143 0.88 2.84 2.13
N ALA A 144 -0.14 2.11 2.58
CA ALA A 144 -0.23 0.68 2.35
C ALA A 144 -0.34 0.34 0.85
N TYR A 145 -1.23 1.02 0.11
CA TYR A 145 -1.32 0.88 -1.34
C TYR A 145 -0.04 1.29 -2.08
N THR A 146 0.71 2.28 -1.57
CA THR A 146 2.02 2.63 -2.15
C THR A 146 2.98 1.45 -2.05
N PHE A 147 3.11 0.86 -0.86
CA PHE A 147 3.99 -0.29 -0.68
C PHE A 147 3.49 -1.52 -1.42
N GLU A 148 2.19 -1.75 -1.45
CA GLU A 148 1.58 -2.86 -2.17
C GLU A 148 1.84 -2.78 -3.67
N PHE A 149 1.62 -1.61 -4.26
CA PHE A 149 1.91 -1.35 -5.67
C PHE A 149 3.40 -1.56 -6.00
N LEU A 150 4.30 -1.03 -5.17
CA LEU A 150 5.74 -1.20 -5.35
C LEU A 150 6.16 -2.67 -5.18
N MET A 151 5.72 -3.36 -4.13
CA MET A 151 6.01 -4.77 -3.90
C MET A 151 5.41 -5.68 -4.97
N GLY A 152 4.31 -5.25 -5.60
CA GLY A 152 3.70 -5.91 -6.75
C GLY A 152 4.68 -6.07 -7.93
N TRP A 153 5.49 -5.05 -8.23
CA TRP A 153 6.54 -5.14 -9.27
C TRP A 153 7.78 -5.93 -8.83
N MET A 154 7.95 -6.18 -7.54
CA MET A 154 9.14 -6.82 -7.01
C MET A 154 9.14 -8.34 -7.22
N GLY A 155 10.25 -8.84 -7.78
CA GLY A 155 10.54 -10.27 -7.86
C GLY A 155 9.88 -11.00 -9.04
N ALA A 156 10.19 -12.29 -9.15
CA ALA A 156 9.72 -13.20 -10.20
C ALA A 156 8.59 -14.12 -9.70
N PRO A 157 7.93 -14.91 -10.57
CA PRO A 157 6.93 -15.89 -10.15
C PRO A 157 7.42 -16.94 -9.13
N THR A 158 8.74 -17.09 -8.99
CA THR A 158 9.39 -17.97 -8.02
C THR A 158 9.64 -17.30 -6.65
N ARG A 159 9.16 -16.07 -6.43
CA ARG A 159 9.39 -15.27 -5.20
C ARG A 159 8.95 -15.96 -3.91
N TRP A 160 7.89 -16.76 -3.97
CA TRP A 160 7.43 -17.53 -2.82
C TRP A 160 8.52 -18.46 -2.27
N ARG A 161 9.46 -18.88 -3.13
CA ARG A 161 10.55 -19.81 -2.81
C ARG A 161 11.89 -19.12 -2.61
N THR A 162 12.17 -18.08 -3.41
CA THR A 162 13.43 -17.33 -3.35
C THR A 162 13.41 -16.24 -2.28
N MET A 163 12.23 -15.73 -1.92
CA MET A 163 12.01 -14.64 -0.95
C MET A 163 10.73 -14.86 -0.12
N PRO A 164 10.60 -15.97 0.64
CA PRO A 164 9.41 -16.24 1.43
C PRO A 164 9.11 -15.14 2.47
N TRP A 165 10.16 -14.48 3.00
CA TRP A 165 10.01 -13.40 3.96
C TRP A 165 9.29 -12.18 3.37
N MET A 166 9.52 -11.84 2.09
CA MET A 166 8.87 -10.70 1.45
C MET A 166 7.38 -10.99 1.28
N VAL A 167 7.02 -12.22 0.89
CA VAL A 167 5.62 -12.65 0.80
C VAL A 167 4.95 -12.58 2.17
N ALA A 168 5.66 -12.96 3.25
CA ALA A 168 5.13 -12.82 4.60
C ALA A 168 4.91 -11.35 5.00
N VAL A 169 5.85 -10.45 4.70
CA VAL A 169 5.69 -9.00 4.95
C VAL A 169 4.51 -8.43 4.18
N PHE A 170 4.35 -8.86 2.93
CA PHE A 170 3.25 -8.46 2.09
C PHE A 170 1.89 -8.87 2.69
N GLY A 171 1.75 -10.13 3.13
CA GLY A 171 0.54 -10.59 3.84
C GLY A 171 0.30 -9.88 5.18
N ILE A 172 1.35 -9.59 5.96
CA ILE A 172 1.27 -8.81 7.20
C ILE A 172 0.78 -7.37 6.94
N LEU A 173 1.07 -6.81 5.78
CA LEU A 173 0.61 -5.47 5.40
C LEU A 173 -0.87 -5.50 4.97
N VAL A 174 -1.24 -6.42 4.08
CA VAL A 174 -2.56 -6.40 3.43
C VAL A 174 -3.66 -7.00 4.29
N ILE A 175 -3.41 -8.10 5.02
CA ILE A 175 -4.46 -8.75 5.82
C ILE A 175 -5.05 -7.80 6.88
N PRO A 176 -4.24 -7.12 7.72
CA PRO A 176 -4.78 -6.17 8.69
C PRO A 176 -5.47 -4.99 8.01
N LEU A 177 -4.93 -4.48 6.89
CA LEU A 177 -5.54 -3.38 6.15
C LEU A 177 -6.93 -3.76 5.61
N GLY A 178 -7.05 -4.96 5.05
CA GLY A 178 -8.32 -5.50 4.58
C GLY A 178 -9.35 -5.63 5.70
N LEU A 179 -8.93 -6.12 6.88
CA LEU A 179 -9.78 -6.19 8.06
C LEU A 179 -10.24 -4.80 8.54
N VAL A 180 -9.34 -3.80 8.52
CA VAL A 180 -9.67 -2.41 8.83
C VAL A 180 -10.69 -1.86 7.84
N HIS A 181 -10.55 -2.12 6.54
CA HIS A 181 -11.54 -1.70 5.54
C HIS A 181 -12.92 -2.31 5.79
N ILE A 182 -12.99 -3.60 6.13
CA ILE A 182 -14.26 -4.26 6.48
C ILE A 182 -14.89 -3.56 7.69
N PHE A 183 -14.10 -3.32 8.73
CA PHE A 183 -14.56 -2.62 9.94
C PHE A 183 -15.07 -1.19 9.62
N LEU A 184 -14.31 -0.42 8.84
CA LEU A 184 -14.67 0.95 8.46
C LEU A 184 -15.92 1.01 7.57
N VAL A 185 -16.16 0.02 6.72
CA VAL A 185 -17.40 -0.06 5.93
C VAL A 185 -18.60 -0.40 6.79
N ILE A 186 -18.46 -1.33 7.75
CA ILE A 186 -19.53 -1.71 8.67
C ILE A 186 -19.89 -0.54 9.60
N SER A 187 -18.91 0.27 9.99
CA SER A 187 -19.16 1.39 10.89
C SER A 187 -19.92 2.56 10.26
N GLN A 188 -19.89 2.71 8.93
CA GLN A 188 -20.60 3.81 8.24
C GLN A 188 -22.12 3.80 8.55
N PRO A 189 -22.86 2.69 8.33
CA PRO A 189 -24.28 2.63 8.67
C PRO A 189 -24.55 2.48 10.18
N VAL A 190 -23.69 1.78 10.92
CA VAL A 190 -23.97 1.42 12.32
C VAL A 190 -23.67 2.56 13.29
N ILE A 191 -22.58 3.29 13.06
CA ILE A 191 -22.05 4.28 13.99
C ILE A 191 -22.29 5.69 13.46
N VAL A 192 -21.99 5.94 12.18
CA VAL A 192 -22.08 7.29 11.59
C VAL A 192 -23.49 7.60 11.07
N GLY A 193 -24.20 6.60 10.55
CA GLY A 193 -25.50 6.79 9.89
C GLY A 193 -25.38 7.48 8.52
N ALA A 194 -24.19 7.46 7.92
CA ALA A 194 -23.87 8.08 6.63
C ALA A 194 -23.12 7.08 5.75
N TRP A 195 -22.99 7.40 4.46
CA TRP A 195 -22.30 6.55 3.48
C TRP A 195 -21.27 7.37 2.71
N CYS A 196 -20.19 6.70 2.30
CA CYS A 196 -19.12 7.31 1.53
C CYS A 196 -18.80 6.45 0.31
N THR A 197 -19.07 6.95 -0.90
CA THR A 197 -18.87 6.20 -2.15
C THR A 197 -17.43 5.75 -2.30
N LEU A 198 -16.48 6.65 -2.09
CA LEU A 198 -15.06 6.38 -2.28
C LEU A 198 -14.50 5.41 -1.24
N CYS A 199 -15.07 5.40 -0.04
CA CYS A 199 -14.71 4.45 1.02
C CYS A 199 -15.20 3.04 0.68
N ILE A 200 -16.42 2.93 0.15
CA ILE A 200 -16.97 1.65 -0.36
C ILE A 200 -16.14 1.19 -1.56
N LEU A 201 -15.77 2.09 -2.47
CA LEU A 201 -14.89 1.79 -3.61
C LEU A 201 -13.53 1.27 -3.13
N ALA A 202 -12.90 1.92 -2.14
CA ALA A 202 -11.63 1.46 -1.58
C ALA A 202 -11.75 0.05 -0.97
N ALA A 203 -12.84 -0.23 -0.24
CA ALA A 203 -13.07 -1.57 0.28
C ALA A 203 -13.36 -2.61 -0.83
N ALA A 204 -14.10 -2.22 -1.86
CA ALA A 204 -14.38 -3.08 -3.02
C ALA A 204 -13.11 -3.40 -3.83
N ILE A 205 -12.11 -2.52 -3.80
CA ILE A 205 -10.78 -2.77 -4.39
C ILE A 205 -9.98 -3.74 -3.52
N MET A 206 -9.96 -3.56 -2.19
CA MET A 206 -9.16 -4.39 -1.27
C MET A 206 -9.67 -5.82 -1.11
N ILE A 207 -10.99 -6.02 -1.03
CA ILE A 207 -11.56 -7.34 -0.72
C ILE A 207 -11.11 -8.43 -1.73
N PRO A 208 -11.14 -8.19 -3.05
CA PRO A 208 -10.61 -9.13 -4.03
C PRO A 208 -9.10 -9.33 -3.96
N MET A 209 -8.34 -8.41 -3.36
CA MET A 209 -6.89 -8.53 -3.24
C MET A 209 -6.52 -9.58 -2.20
N ILE A 210 -7.18 -9.61 -1.04
CA ILE A 210 -6.91 -10.59 0.04
C ILE A 210 -6.78 -12.05 -0.47
N PRO A 211 -7.73 -12.63 -1.22
CA PRO A 211 -7.62 -14.01 -1.70
C PRO A 211 -6.60 -14.22 -2.82
N LEU A 212 -6.15 -13.16 -3.51
CA LEU A 212 -5.13 -13.25 -4.57
C LEU A 212 -3.71 -13.31 -4.00
N GLU A 213 -3.56 -12.99 -2.73
CA GLU A 213 -2.26 -12.82 -2.06
C GLU A 213 -1.86 -13.98 -1.16
N VAL A 214 -2.88 -14.69 -0.67
CA VAL A 214 -2.73 -15.90 0.14
C VAL A 214 -2.47 -17.09 -0.76
#